data_AF-A0A2L2L6X1-F1
#
_entry.id   AF-A0A2L2L6X1-F1
#
_cell.length_a   1.000
_cell.length_b   1.000
_cell.length_c   1.000
_cell.angle_alpha   90.00
_cell.angle_beta   90.00
_cell.angle_gamma   90.00
#
_symmetry.space_group_name_H-M   'P 1'
#
loop_
_entity.id
_entity.type
_entity.pdbx_description
1 polymer ?
#
loop_
_entity_poly.entity_id
_entity_poly.type
_entity_poly.pdbx_seq_one_letter_code
_entity_poly.pdbx_strand_id
1 'polypeptide(L)'
;MNAERFNLHATAITVQDTGILFVGPSGSGKSELAFSFLTEAERCGLPAALIADDQIFVYRDGDNIIAERPEAIADLLELRGSGIVSVKSIARAPLHFAVTTVLSGTNPRLPEDDEVFSLPCGGHIRLLRIPLSSLTPYGKFAALAQNLFETNVK
;
A
#
# COMPACT_ATOMS: atom_id res chain seq x y z
N MET A 1 -11.85 3.94 -24.27
CA MET A 1 -10.77 4.95 -24.14
C MET A 1 -9.70 4.33 -23.26
N ASN A 2 -8.44 4.30 -23.70
CA ASN A 2 -7.37 3.74 -22.86
C ASN A 2 -6.92 4.86 -21.91
N ALA A 3 -7.10 4.68 -20.61
CA ALA A 3 -6.65 5.66 -19.63
C ALA A 3 -5.12 5.79 -19.67
N GLU A 4 -4.62 7.02 -19.56
CA GLU A 4 -3.18 7.29 -19.48
C GLU A 4 -2.61 6.66 -18.20
N ARG A 5 -1.55 5.86 -18.34
CA ARG A 5 -0.88 5.17 -17.24
C ARG A 5 0.35 5.95 -16.81
N PHE A 6 0.47 6.21 -15.52
CA PHE A 6 1.63 6.85 -14.92
C PHE A 6 2.43 5.81 -14.16
N ASN A 7 3.75 5.75 -14.36
CA ASN A 7 4.61 4.88 -13.58
C ASN A 7 4.95 5.53 -12.23
N LEU A 8 4.85 4.76 -11.14
CA LEU A 8 5.14 5.18 -9.79
C LEU A 8 6.09 4.17 -9.11
N HIS A 9 7.14 4.69 -8.47
CA HIS A 9 8.06 3.90 -7.67
C HIS A 9 7.52 3.64 -6.26
N ALA A 10 6.77 2.55 -6.12
CA ALA A 10 6.09 2.15 -4.90
C ALA A 10 5.88 0.63 -4.88
N THR A 11 5.34 0.12 -3.78
CA THR A 11 4.85 -1.26 -3.68
C THR A 11 3.34 -1.20 -3.44
N ALA A 12 2.53 -2.05 -4.03
CA ALA A 12 1.09 -2.06 -3.79
C ALA A 12 0.57 -3.49 -3.59
N ILE A 13 -0.37 -3.64 -2.66
CA ILE A 13 -1.00 -4.91 -2.32
C ILE A 13 -2.51 -4.72 -2.19
N THR A 14 -3.22 -5.84 -2.08
CA THR A 14 -4.58 -5.90 -1.56
C THR A 14 -4.62 -6.74 -0.30
N VAL A 15 -5.45 -6.33 0.65
CA VAL A 15 -5.95 -7.18 1.74
C VAL A 15 -7.46 -7.06 1.74
N GLN A 16 -8.17 -8.18 1.59
CA GLN A 16 -9.59 -8.20 1.22
C GLN A 16 -9.83 -7.32 -0.01
N ASP A 17 -10.81 -6.43 0.03
CA ASP A 17 -11.12 -5.50 -1.06
C ASP A 17 -10.32 -4.18 -0.97
N THR A 18 -9.39 -4.07 -0.01
CA THR A 18 -8.64 -2.83 0.24
C THR A 18 -7.29 -2.85 -0.46
N GLY A 19 -7.14 -2.07 -1.54
CA GLY A 19 -5.84 -1.74 -2.12
C GLY A 19 -5.04 -0.73 -1.29
N ILE A 20 -3.78 -1.06 -1.03
CA ILE A 20 -2.85 -0.31 -0.18
C ILE A 20 -1.56 -0.04 -0.95
N LEU A 21 -1.14 1.21 -1.01
CA LEU A 21 0.06 1.69 -1.71
C LEU A 21 1.14 2.09 -0.70
N PHE A 22 2.27 1.40 -0.69
CA PHE A 22 3.42 1.72 0.14
C PHE A 22 4.34 2.72 -0.56
N VAL A 23 4.55 3.87 0.06
CA VAL A 23 5.28 5.01 -0.51
C VAL A 23 6.38 5.50 0.43
N GLY A 24 7.41 6.10 -0.16
CA GLY A 24 8.58 6.61 0.56
C GLY A 24 9.88 6.48 -0.23
N PRO A 25 10.98 7.08 0.26
CA PRO A 25 12.28 7.05 -0.40
C PRO A 25 12.78 5.62 -0.72
N SER A 26 13.72 5.50 -1.65
CA SER A 26 14.42 4.22 -1.85
C SER A 26 15.11 3.78 -0.56
N GLY A 27 15.06 2.49 -0.24
CA GLY A 27 15.61 1.95 1.02
C GLY A 27 14.78 2.21 2.28
N SER A 28 13.61 2.87 2.20
CA SER A 28 12.75 3.14 3.36
C SER A 28 11.94 1.94 3.88
N GLY A 29 12.09 0.75 3.29
CA GLY A 29 11.40 -0.46 3.72
C GLY A 29 9.98 -0.63 3.17
N LYS A 30 9.62 -0.02 2.03
CA LYS A 30 8.29 -0.17 1.39
C LYS A 30 7.91 -1.64 1.14
N SER A 31 8.77 -2.37 0.41
CA SER A 31 8.55 -3.77 0.06
C SER A 31 8.55 -4.68 1.29
N GLU A 32 9.41 -4.39 2.27
CA GLU A 32 9.46 -5.12 3.56
C GLU A 32 8.16 -4.96 4.37
N LEU A 33 7.62 -3.72 4.43
CA LEU A 33 6.37 -3.46 5.12
C LEU A 33 5.18 -4.08 4.38
N ALA A 34 5.17 -4.01 3.05
CA ALA A 34 4.16 -4.66 2.21
C ALA A 34 4.15 -6.17 2.43
N PHE A 35 5.33 -6.80 2.45
CA PHE A 35 5.48 -8.22 2.75
C PHE A 35 5.00 -8.58 4.16
N SER A 36 5.30 -7.74 5.14
CA SER A 36 4.81 -7.92 6.51
C SER A 36 3.27 -7.88 6.57
N PHE A 37 2.63 -6.98 5.82
CA PHE A 37 1.17 -6.93 5.72
C PHE A 37 0.59 -8.20 5.06
N LEU A 38 1.18 -8.64 3.95
CA LEU A 38 0.73 -9.84 3.23
C LEU A 38 0.80 -11.08 4.13
N THR A 39 1.93 -11.27 4.82
CA THR A 39 2.16 -12.42 5.71
C THR A 39 1.30 -12.36 6.97
N GLU A 40 1.09 -11.18 7.56
CA GLU A 40 0.18 -11.00 8.70
C GLU A 40 -1.27 -11.30 8.30
N ALA A 41 -1.73 -10.75 7.16
CA ALA A 41 -3.07 -10.99 6.64
C ALA A 41 -3.32 -12.48 6.36
N GLU A 42 -2.36 -13.15 5.71
CA GLU A 42 -2.44 -14.60 5.44
C GLU A 42 -2.53 -15.42 6.73
N ARG A 43 -1.73 -15.09 7.76
CA ARG A 43 -1.79 -15.73 9.09
C ARG A 43 -3.13 -15.53 9.79
N CYS A 44 -3.81 -14.42 9.51
CA CYS A 44 -5.16 -14.13 9.99
C CYS A 44 -6.27 -14.74 9.10
N GLY A 45 -5.92 -15.49 8.04
CA GLY A 45 -6.88 -16.08 7.11
C GLY A 45 -7.57 -15.06 6.19
N LEU A 46 -6.99 -13.86 6.03
CA LEU A 46 -7.51 -12.83 5.16
C LEU A 46 -6.92 -13.00 3.75
N PRO A 47 -7.73 -12.92 2.68
CA PRO A 47 -7.21 -12.95 1.32
C PRO A 47 -6.34 -11.72 1.11
N ALA A 48 -5.11 -11.94 0.64
CA ALA A 48 -4.16 -10.89 0.33
C ALA A 48 -3.39 -11.25 -0.94
N ALA A 49 -2.99 -10.22 -1.70
CA ALA A 49 -2.21 -10.41 -2.92
C ALA A 49 -1.36 -9.18 -3.21
N LEU A 50 -0.18 -9.41 -3.78
CA LEU A 50 0.63 -8.35 -4.39
C LEU A 50 -0.12 -7.77 -5.61
N ILE A 51 -0.02 -6.47 -5.82
CA ILE A 51 -0.32 -5.87 -7.12
C ILE A 51 1.01 -5.78 -7.87
N ALA A 52 1.91 -4.90 -7.43
CA ALA A 52 3.25 -4.78 -7.99
C ALA A 52 4.27 -4.27 -6.95
N ASP A 53 5.55 -4.47 -7.25
CA ASP A 53 6.68 -3.94 -6.50
C ASP A 53 7.60 -3.14 -7.42
N ASP A 54 8.23 -2.11 -6.88
CA ASP A 54 9.14 -1.14 -7.54
C ASP A 54 8.55 -0.32 -8.71
N GLN A 55 7.76 -0.89 -9.60
CA GLN A 55 7.12 -0.22 -10.73
C GLN A 55 5.63 -0.54 -10.78
N ILE A 56 4.81 0.49 -10.59
CA ILE A 56 3.36 0.36 -10.60
C ILE A 56 2.80 1.36 -11.60
N PHE A 57 1.91 0.90 -12.48
CA PHE A 57 1.11 1.79 -13.28
C PHE A 57 -0.11 2.25 -12.48
N VAL A 58 -0.32 3.55 -12.43
CA VAL A 58 -1.52 4.15 -11.83
C VAL A 58 -2.30 4.96 -12.85
N TYR A 59 -3.62 4.87 -12.82
CA TYR A 59 -4.54 5.60 -13.69
C TYR A 59 -5.90 5.77 -13.02
N ARG A 60 -6.72 6.72 -13.52
CA ARG A 60 -8.11 6.87 -13.09
C ARG A 60 -9.05 6.02 -13.93
N ASP A 61 -10.00 5.38 -13.26
CA ASP A 61 -11.14 4.70 -13.85
C ASP A 61 -12.42 5.16 -13.13
N GLY A 62 -13.10 6.14 -13.73
CA GLY A 62 -14.15 6.89 -13.06
C GLY A 62 -13.63 7.61 -11.81
N ASP A 63 -14.27 7.35 -10.67
CA ASP A 63 -13.86 7.91 -9.38
C ASP A 63 -12.72 7.13 -8.71
N ASN A 64 -12.42 5.92 -9.22
CA ASN A 64 -11.39 5.06 -8.65
C ASN A 64 -10.01 5.38 -9.20
N ILE A 65 -9.00 5.15 -8.37
CA ILE A 65 -7.60 5.14 -8.77
C ILE A 65 -7.16 3.68 -8.81
N ILE A 66 -6.73 3.20 -9.97
CA ILE A 66 -6.34 1.81 -10.19
C ILE A 66 -4.83 1.71 -10.13
N ALA A 67 -4.31 0.74 -9.36
CA ALA A 67 -2.94 0.25 -9.49
C ALA A 67 -2.93 -0.99 -10.38
N GLU A 68 -1.99 -1.04 -11.31
CA GLU A 68 -1.80 -2.11 -12.27
C GLU A 68 -0.33 -2.48 -12.36
N ARG A 69 -0.03 -3.77 -12.37
CA ARG A 69 1.35 -4.25 -12.49
C ARG A 69 1.81 -4.29 -13.95
N PRO A 70 3.08 -3.98 -14.24
CA PRO A 70 3.73 -4.43 -15.46
C PRO A 70 3.73 -5.97 -15.54
N GLU A 71 3.48 -6.52 -16.74
CA GLU A 71 3.38 -7.98 -16.88
C GLU A 71 4.71 -8.70 -16.63
N ALA A 72 5.83 -8.03 -16.93
CA ALA A 72 7.17 -8.57 -16.75
C ALA A 72 7.55 -8.84 -15.28
N ILE A 73 6.83 -8.27 -14.31
CA ILE A 73 7.09 -8.43 -12.87
C ILE A 73 5.94 -9.16 -12.14
N ALA A 74 5.15 -9.94 -12.89
CA ALA A 74 4.12 -10.81 -12.33
C ALA A 74 4.65 -11.66 -11.17
N ASP A 75 3.95 -11.64 -10.04
CA ASP A 75 4.27 -12.47 -8.87
C ASP A 75 5.67 -12.25 -8.27
N LEU A 76 6.38 -11.17 -8.63
CA LEU A 76 7.74 -10.87 -8.14
C LEU A 76 7.74 -9.74 -7.11
N LEU A 77 8.42 -9.97 -5.98
CA LEU A 77 8.70 -8.99 -4.93
C LEU A 77 10.19 -9.02 -4.59
N GLU A 78 10.86 -7.87 -4.53
CA GLU A 78 12.26 -7.80 -4.09
C GLU A 78 12.37 -7.53 -2.59
N LEU A 79 12.93 -8.49 -1.85
CA LEU A 79 13.25 -8.34 -0.43
C LEU A 79 14.76 -8.23 -0.24
N ARG A 80 15.21 -7.09 0.29
CA ARG A 80 16.65 -6.85 0.50
C ARG A 80 17.21 -7.88 1.48
N GLY A 81 18.30 -8.53 1.08
CA GLY A 81 18.92 -9.62 1.85
C GLY A 81 18.40 -11.01 1.51
N SER A 82 17.19 -11.13 0.94
CA SER A 82 16.61 -12.39 0.48
C SER A 82 16.59 -12.54 -1.05
N GLY A 83 16.66 -11.43 -1.79
CA GLY A 83 16.54 -11.40 -3.25
C GLY A 83 15.08 -11.31 -3.71
N ILE A 84 14.83 -11.71 -4.96
CA ILE A 84 13.48 -11.75 -5.54
C ILE A 84 12.76 -13.00 -5.05
N VAL A 85 11.56 -12.83 -4.52
CA VAL A 85 10.69 -13.91 -4.05
C VAL A 85 9.41 -13.97 -4.87
N SER A 86 8.80 -15.16 -4.94
CA SER A 86 7.50 -15.34 -5.58
C SER A 86 6.38 -15.12 -4.55
N VAL A 87 5.46 -14.23 -4.88
CA VAL A 87 4.31 -13.87 -4.05
C VAL A 87 3.08 -13.84 -4.94
N LYS A 88 1.97 -14.46 -4.51
CA LYS A 88 0.70 -14.42 -5.25
C LYS A 88 0.33 -12.97 -5.59
N SER A 89 0.17 -12.68 -6.87
CA SER A 89 -0.24 -11.36 -7.36
C SER A 89 -1.57 -11.34 -8.09
N ILE A 90 -2.13 -10.14 -8.23
CA ILE A 90 -3.26 -9.82 -9.09
C ILE A 90 -2.85 -8.73 -10.09
N ALA A 91 -3.46 -8.72 -11.27
CA ALA A 91 -3.03 -7.80 -12.34
C ALA A 91 -3.29 -6.33 -12.00
N ARG A 92 -4.42 -6.04 -11.35
CA ARG A 92 -4.82 -4.67 -10.97
C ARG A 92 -5.87 -4.66 -9.87
N ALA A 93 -5.95 -3.56 -9.11
CA ALA A 93 -7.01 -3.29 -8.14
C ALA A 93 -7.15 -1.79 -7.83
N PRO A 94 -8.30 -1.33 -7.32
CA PRO A 94 -8.45 0.04 -6.82
C PRO A 94 -7.60 0.30 -5.57
N LEU A 95 -7.02 1.49 -5.47
CA LEU A 95 -6.26 1.98 -4.32
C LEU A 95 -7.16 2.80 -3.37
N HIS A 96 -7.03 2.57 -2.07
CA HIS A 96 -7.80 3.26 -1.03
C HIS A 96 -6.92 4.03 -0.05
N PHE A 97 -5.74 3.47 0.29
CA PHE A 97 -4.82 4.05 1.25
C PHE A 97 -3.39 4.05 0.73
N ALA A 98 -2.66 5.11 1.06
CA ALA A 98 -1.22 5.11 1.04
C ALA A 98 -0.68 4.80 2.44
N VAL A 99 0.43 4.10 2.52
CA VAL A 99 1.15 3.81 3.76
C VAL A 99 2.60 4.26 3.58
N THR A 100 3.11 5.01 4.55
CA THR A 100 4.53 5.34 4.61
C THR A 100 5.15 4.90 5.93
N THR A 101 6.43 4.56 5.88
CA THR A 101 7.18 4.10 7.04
C THR A 101 7.68 5.29 7.86
N VAL A 102 7.70 5.12 9.17
CA VAL A 102 8.31 6.09 10.10
C VAL A 102 9.26 5.38 11.05
N LEU A 103 10.34 6.07 11.44
CA LEU A 103 11.19 5.61 12.53
C LEU A 103 10.40 5.72 13.85
N SER A 104 10.69 4.82 14.79
CA SER A 104 10.01 4.81 16.08
C SER A 104 10.31 6.09 16.88
N GLY A 105 9.29 6.68 17.50
CA GLY A 105 9.44 7.82 18.42
C GLY A 105 9.16 9.20 17.84
N THR A 106 8.93 9.33 16.53
CA THR A 106 8.59 10.61 15.87
C THR A 106 7.13 10.75 15.46
N ASN A 107 6.28 9.74 15.74
CA ASN A 107 4.87 9.79 15.35
C ASN A 107 4.01 10.39 16.48
N PRO A 108 3.16 11.40 16.21
CA PRO A 108 2.15 11.84 17.17
C PRO A 108 1.24 10.69 17.63
N ARG A 109 0.61 10.83 18.81
CA ARG A 109 -0.26 9.78 19.40
C ARG A 109 -1.46 9.42 18.51
N LEU A 110 -1.88 10.35 17.64
CA LEU A 110 -2.87 10.18 16.58
C LEU A 110 -2.27 10.78 15.30
N PRO A 111 -2.56 10.23 14.10
CA PRO A 111 -2.27 10.93 12.84
C PRO A 111 -2.92 12.32 12.87
N GLU A 112 -2.31 13.32 12.25
CA GLU A 112 -3.06 14.53 11.93
C GLU A 112 -4.20 14.12 11.00
N ASP A 113 -5.43 14.48 11.37
CA ASP A 113 -6.60 14.20 10.54
C ASP A 113 -6.35 14.81 9.15
N ASP A 114 -6.49 14.00 8.10
CA ASP A 114 -6.41 14.39 6.68
C ASP A 114 -5.04 14.44 5.98
N GLU A 115 -4.03 13.71 6.47
CA GLU A 115 -2.83 13.48 5.64
C GLU A 115 -3.20 12.69 4.37
N VAL A 116 -2.80 13.20 3.19
CA VAL A 116 -3.11 12.60 1.89
C VAL A 116 -1.87 12.41 1.03
N PHE A 117 -1.91 11.39 0.17
CA PHE A 117 -0.93 11.16 -0.87
C PHE A 117 -1.55 11.48 -2.23
N SER A 118 -0.99 12.47 -2.93
CA SER A 118 -1.42 12.85 -4.28
C SER A 118 -0.80 11.91 -5.32
N LEU A 119 -1.61 11.44 -6.27
CA LEU A 119 -1.14 10.53 -7.33
C LEU A 119 -0.87 11.28 -8.64
N PRO A 120 0.10 10.81 -9.45
CA PRO A 120 0.43 11.45 -10.72
C PRO A 120 -0.70 11.41 -11.75
N CYS A 121 -1.61 10.44 -11.65
CA CYS A 121 -2.82 10.37 -12.47
C CYS A 121 -3.94 11.35 -12.05
N GLY A 122 -3.67 12.19 -11.05
CA GLY A 122 -4.67 13.04 -10.40
C GLY A 122 -5.46 12.30 -9.32
N GLY A 123 -6.03 13.07 -8.40
CA GLY A 123 -6.69 12.56 -7.20
C GLY A 123 -5.71 12.29 -6.05
N HIS A 124 -6.26 11.89 -4.91
CA HIS A 124 -5.50 11.62 -3.70
C HIS A 124 -6.15 10.49 -2.89
N ILE A 125 -5.34 9.81 -2.10
CA ILE A 125 -5.77 8.78 -1.14
C ILE A 125 -5.25 9.13 0.25
N ARG A 126 -5.90 8.66 1.31
CA ARG A 126 -5.47 8.91 2.69
C ARG A 126 -4.10 8.28 2.94
N LEU A 127 -3.20 9.01 3.59
CA LEU A 127 -1.85 8.55 3.93
C LEU A 127 -1.79 8.17 5.42
N LEU A 128 -1.35 6.94 5.69
CA LEU A 128 -1.17 6.40 7.04
C LEU A 128 0.31 6.13 7.33
N ARG A 129 0.72 6.39 8.57
CA ARG A 129 2.10 6.20 9.02
C ARG A 129 2.23 4.97 9.91
N ILE A 130 2.95 3.97 9.43
CA ILE A 130 3.17 2.71 10.16
C ILE A 130 4.66 2.57 10.51
N PRO A 131 5.01 2.42 11.80
CA PRO A 131 6.40 2.18 12.18
C PRO A 131 6.89 0.83 11.66
N LEU A 132 8.10 0.79 11.12
CA LEU A 132 8.75 -0.47 10.70
C LEU A 132 8.99 -1.45 11.86
N SER A 133 9.05 -0.93 13.09
CA SER A 133 9.20 -1.73 14.31
C SER A 133 7.89 -2.36 14.81
N SER A 134 6.76 -2.09 14.15
CA SER A 134 5.47 -2.64 14.56
C SER A 134 5.49 -4.16 14.44
N LEU A 135 5.09 -4.87 15.50
CA LEU A 135 4.98 -6.33 15.49
C LEU A 135 3.72 -6.82 14.74
N THR A 136 2.71 -5.96 14.64
CA THR A 136 1.44 -6.18 13.93
C THR A 136 1.13 -5.00 13.01
N PRO A 137 1.98 -4.76 11.99
CA PRO A 137 1.87 -3.58 11.13
C PRO A 137 0.51 -3.51 10.40
N TYR A 138 -0.05 -4.62 9.93
CA TYR A 138 -1.38 -4.63 9.32
C TYR A 138 -2.48 -4.40 10.36
N GLY A 139 -2.43 -5.03 11.53
CA GLY A 139 -3.39 -4.78 12.61
C GLY A 139 -3.43 -3.31 13.04
N LYS A 140 -2.26 -2.65 13.10
CA LYS A 140 -2.18 -1.22 13.38
C LYS A 140 -2.78 -0.37 12.25
N PHE A 141 -2.51 -0.73 11.00
CA PHE A 141 -3.16 -0.08 9.85
C PHE A 141 -4.68 -0.23 9.91
N ALA A 142 -5.20 -1.44 10.16
CA ALA A 142 -6.62 -1.69 10.23
C ALA A 142 -7.30 -0.86 11.33
N ALA A 143 -6.69 -0.74 12.51
CA ALA A 143 -7.18 0.11 13.59
C ALA A 143 -7.20 1.61 13.21
N LEU A 144 -6.17 2.09 12.53
CA LEU A 144 -6.11 3.48 12.05
C LEU A 144 -7.15 3.73 10.95
N ALA A 145 -7.29 2.82 9.99
CA ALA A 145 -8.26 2.91 8.91
C ALA A 145 -9.69 2.91 9.45
N GLN A 146 -10.01 2.06 10.44
CA GLN A 146 -11.32 2.03 11.09
C GLN A 146 -11.67 3.38 11.73
N ASN A 147 -10.75 3.97 12.50
CA ASN A 147 -10.99 5.25 13.17
C ASN A 147 -11.31 6.37 12.18
N LEU A 148 -10.71 6.35 10.98
CA LEU A 148 -10.99 7.33 9.92
C LEU A 148 -12.39 7.19 9.31
N PHE A 149 -12.97 5.99 9.28
CA PHE A 149 -14.36 5.81 8.84
C PHE A 149 -15.34 6.34 9.89
N GLU A 150 -15.03 6.21 11.19
CA GLU A 150 -15.90 6.66 12.28
C GLU A 150 -15.93 8.20 12.42
N THR A 151 -14.84 8.91 12.09
CA THR A 151 -14.80 10.38 12.11
C THR A 151 -15.58 11.06 10.98
N ASN A 152 -15.81 10.40 9.84
CA ASN A 152 -16.57 10.96 8.71
C ASN A 152 -18.10 10.88 8.88
N VAL A 153 -18.59 10.34 10.00
CA VAL A 153 -20.03 10.17 10.30
C VAL A 153 -20.50 11.15 11.41
N LYS A 154 -19.66 12.09 11.83
CA LYS A 154 -20.02 13.18 12.75
C LYS A 154 -19.96 14.54 12.05
#